data_AF-A0A6A7RZ29-F1
#
_entry.id   AF-A0A6A7RZ29-F1
#
_cell.length_a   1.000
_cell.length_b   1.000
_cell.length_c   1.000
_cell.angle_alpha   90.00
_cell.angle_beta   90.00
_cell.angle_gamma   90.00
#
_symmetry.space_group_name_H-M   'P 1'
#
loop_
_entity.id
_entity.type
_entity.pdbx_description
1 polymer ?
#
loop_
_entity_poly.entity_id
_entity_poly.type
_entity_poly.pdbx_seq_one_letter_code
_entity_poly.pdbx_strand_id
1 'polypeptide(L)' 'MSDMLKYEDCGLKNIWLASGFRYEDVDGLGPCLEIYDIDGLHRTIGHHLVDYKRRLTGVEIRFLRL' A
#
# COMPACT_ATOMS: atom_id res chain seq x y z
N MET A 1 18.76 4.12 10.23
CA MET A 1 17.34 4.53 10.22
C MET A 1 16.70 3.75 9.09
N SER A 2 15.72 2.89 9.37
CA SER A 2 15.02 2.18 8.29
C SER A 2 14.19 3.19 7.52
N ASP A 3 14.54 3.43 6.26
CA ASP A 3 13.73 4.26 5.37
C ASP A 3 12.43 3.50 5.07
N MET A 4 11.33 3.96 5.66
CA MET A 4 9.99 3.44 5.36
C MET A 4 9.56 3.98 4.00
N LEU A 5 8.97 3.12 3.17
CA LEU A 5 8.39 3.54 1.91
C LEU A 5 7.01 4.15 2.16
N LYS A 6 6.80 5.38 1.70
CA LYS A 6 5.45 5.96 1.62
C LYS A 6 4.73 5.38 0.40
N TYR A 7 3.68 4.61 0.64
CA TYR A 7 2.95 3.90 -0.42
C TYR A 7 1.72 4.69 -0.86
N GLU A 8 1.83 5.38 -1.99
CA GLU A 8 0.78 6.28 -2.50
C GLU A 8 -0.06 5.67 -3.64
N ASP A 9 0.41 4.57 -4.23
CA ASP A 9 -0.18 3.98 -5.44
C ASP A 9 -1.54 3.32 -5.20
N CYS A 10 -1.86 2.94 -3.96
CA CYS A 10 -3.18 2.38 -3.61
C CYS A 10 -4.29 3.43 -3.46
N GLY A 11 -3.99 4.72 -3.62
CA GLY A 11 -4.96 5.81 -3.54
C GLY A 11 -5.36 6.20 -2.11
N LEU A 12 -4.84 5.52 -1.08
CA LEU A 12 -4.94 5.95 0.30
C LEU A 12 -3.83 6.95 0.65
N LYS A 13 -4.12 7.84 1.60
CA LYS A 13 -3.12 8.72 2.21
C LYS A 13 -2.60 8.06 3.49
N ASN A 14 -1.35 8.36 3.84
CA ASN A 14 -0.74 7.97 5.12
C ASN A 14 -0.54 6.45 5.29
N ILE A 15 -0.14 5.76 4.22
CA ILE A 15 0.32 4.36 4.30
C ILE A 15 1.85 4.34 4.18
N TRP A 16 2.50 3.71 5.15
CA TRP A 16 3.95 3.50 5.15
C TRP A 16 4.28 2.03 5.31
N LEU A 17 5.16 1.53 4.44
CA LEU A 17 5.64 0.16 4.47
C LEU A 17 6.99 0.12 5.17
N ALA A 18 7.06 -0.68 6.23
CA ALA A 18 8.32 -0.93 6.94
C ALA A 18 9.17 -2.01 6.24
N SER A 19 8.54 -2.85 5.42
CA SER A 19 9.15 -3.99 4.74
C SER A 19 8.21 -4.51 3.63
N GLY A 20 8.60 -5.59 2.95
CA GLY A 20 7.75 -6.23 1.93
C GLY A 20 7.83 -5.57 0.56
N PHE A 21 8.88 -4.77 0.32
CA PHE A 21 9.12 -4.11 -0.96
C PHE A 21 10.61 -4.06 -1.28
N ARG A 22 10.95 -3.91 -2.57
CA ARG A 22 12.29 -3.54 -3.03
C ARG A 22 12.22 -2.68 -4.28
N TYR A 23 13.30 -1.95 -4.54
CA TYR A 23 13.51 -1.32 -5.84
C TYR A 23 14.34 -2.24 -6.72
N GLU A 24 13.94 -2.36 -7.98
CA GLU A 24 14.68 -3.11 -8.99
C GLU A 24 14.72 -2.33 -10.31
N ASP A 25 15.85 -2.41 -11.02
CA ASP A 25 15.95 -1.87 -12.37
C ASP A 25 15.37 -2.88 -13.36
N VAL A 26 14.28 -2.49 -14.01
CA VAL A 26 13.61 -3.32 -15.02
C VAL A 26 14.04 -2.83 -16.40
N ASP A 27 14.58 -3.74 -17.21
CA ASP A 27 15.06 -3.40 -18.55
C ASP A 27 13.94 -2.76 -19.39
N GLY A 28 14.25 -1.60 -20.00
CA GLY A 28 13.30 -0.79 -20.76
C GLY A 28 12.29 0.04 -19.95
N LEU A 29 12.13 -0.18 -18.63
CA LEU A 29 11.25 0.63 -17.76
C LEU A 29 12.04 1.51 -16.78
N GLY A 30 13.27 1.12 -16.43
CA GLY A 30 14.07 1.79 -15.41
C GLY A 30 13.69 1.33 -13.99
N PRO A 31 13.96 2.14 -12.96
CA PRO A 31 13.76 1.76 -11.57
C PRO A 31 12.27 1.60 -11.25
N CYS A 32 11.91 0.39 -10.86
CA CYS A 32 10.55 -0.01 -10.49
C CYS A 32 10.49 -0.40 -9.01
N LEU A 33 9.32 -0.19 -8.41
CA LEU A 33 9.00 -0.64 -7.07
C LEU A 33 8.27 -1.99 -7.16
N GLU A 34 8.87 -3.03 -6.58
CA GLU A 34 8.23 -4.33 -6.41
C GLU A 34 7.67 -4.44 -4.99
N ILE A 35 6.41 -4.86 -4.89
CA ILE A 35 5.77 -5.27 -3.63
C ILE A 35 5.66 -6.79 -3.64
N TYR A 36 6.20 -7.45 -2.61
CA TYR A 36 6.32 -8.92 -2.61
C TYR A 36 4.98 -9.65 -2.56
N ASP A 37 3.99 -9.09 -1.86
CA ASP A 37 2.64 -9.62 -1.72
C ASP A 37 1.63 -8.48 -1.75
N ILE A 38 1.29 -8.04 -2.96
CA ILE A 38 0.38 -6.90 -3.16
C ILE A 38 -1.04 -7.20 -2.67
N ASP A 39 -1.53 -8.43 -2.89
CA ASP A 39 -2.85 -8.86 -2.49
C ASP A 39 -2.97 -8.94 -0.96
N GLY A 40 -1.97 -9.54 -0.30
CA GLY A 40 -1.89 -9.61 1.15
C GLY A 40 -1.76 -8.23 1.78
N LEU A 41 -0.99 -7.32 1.17
CA LEU A 41 -0.89 -5.94 1.60
C LEU A 41 -2.25 -5.23 1.54
N HIS A 42 -2.95 -5.28 0.41
CA HIS A 42 -4.25 -4.62 0.24
C HIS A 42 -5.31 -5.21 1.16
N ARG A 43 -5.33 -6.54 1.32
CA ARG A 43 -6.23 -7.22 2.25
C ARG A 43 -5.98 -6.80 3.69
N THR A 44 -4.73 -6.67 4.10
CA THR A 44 -4.36 -6.24 5.46
C THR A 44 -4.79 -4.80 5.73
N ILE A 45 -4.59 -3.90 4.76
CA ILE A 45 -5.08 -2.52 4.85
C ILE A 45 -6.60 -2.50 4.93
N GLY A 46 -7.29 -3.32 4.12
CA GLY A 46 -8.75 -3.43 4.12
C GLY A 46 -9.29 -3.88 5.48
N HIS A 47 -8.74 -4.95 6.04
CA HIS A 47 -9.08 -5.43 7.39
C HIS A 47 -8.84 -4.35 8.44
N HIS A 48 -7.71 -3.65 8.38
CA HIS A 48 -7.43 -2.57 9.32
C HIS A 48 -8.51 -1.46 9.27
N LEU A 49 -8.92 -1.07 8.07
CA LEU A 49 -9.95 -0.05 7.88
C LEU A 49 -11.30 -0.48 8.46
N VAL A 50 -11.74 -1.73 8.22
CA VAL A 50 -13.05 -2.21 8.69
C VAL A 50 -13.07 -2.51 10.20
N ASP A 51 -11.97 -3.02 10.75
CA ASP A 51 -11.92 -3.46 12.15
C ASP A 51 -11.66 -2.31 13.12
N TYR A 52 -10.84 -1.34 12.73
CA TYR A 52 -10.34 -0.32 13.66
C TYR A 52 -10.86 1.09 13.37
N LYS A 53 -11.39 1.37 12.16
CA LYS A 53 -11.85 2.71 11.81
C LYS A 53 -13.36 2.88 11.99
N ARG A 54 -13.76 3.60 13.04
CA ARG A 54 -15.18 3.88 13.35
C ARG A 54 -15.92 4.68 12.26
N ARG A 55 -15.21 5.51 11.48
CA ARG A 55 -15.79 6.31 10.38
C ARG A 55 -14.85 6.30 9.19
N LEU A 56 -15.29 5.67 8.10
CA LEU A 56 -14.58 5.66 6.83
C LEU A 56 -14.84 6.94 6.05
N THR A 57 -13.81 7.41 5.35
CA THR A 57 -13.89 8.49 4.37
C THR A 57 -14.28 7.93 3.00
N GLY A 58 -14.69 8.81 2.07
CA GLY A 58 -15.02 8.37 0.70
C GLY A 58 -13.84 7.71 -0.03
N VAL A 59 -12.60 8.10 0.28
CA VAL A 59 -11.38 7.51 -0.29
C VAL A 59 -11.16 6.10 0.23
N GLU A 60 -11.37 5.85 1.52
CA GLU A 60 -11.24 4.51 2.11
C GLU A 60 -12.37 3.58 1.66
N ILE A 61 -13.59 4.10 1.52
CA ILE A 61 -14.69 3.33 0.90
C ILE A 61 -14.37 3.01 -0.57
N ARG A 62 -13.64 3.90 -1.27
CA ARG A 62 -13.18 3.62 -2.64
C ARG A 62 -12.13 2.51 -2.68
N PHE A 63 -11.20 2.51 -1.74
CA PHE A 63 -10.20 1.45 -1.61
C PHE A 63 -10.84 0.08 -1.38
N LEU A 64 -11.88 -0.01 -0.54
CA LEU A 64 -12.58 -1.27 -0.24
C LEU A 64 -13.45 -1.84 -1.39
N ARG A 65 -13.56 -1.15 -2.53
CA ARG A 65 -14.31 -1.65 -3.71
C ARG A 65 -13.50 -2.52 -4.65
N LEU A 66 -12.18 -2.55 -4.48
CA LEU A 66 -11.24 -3.27 -5.32
C LEU A 66 -11.28 -4.78 -5.04
#